data_AF-A0A0F3PZ19-F1
#
_entry.id   AF-A0A0F3PZ19-F1
#
_cell.length_a   1.000
_cell.length_b   1.000
_cell.length_c   1.000
_cell.angle_alpha   90.00
_cell.angle_beta   90.00
_cell.angle_gamma   90.00
#
_symmetry.space_group_name_H-M   'P 1'
#
loop_
_entity.id
_entity.type
_entity.pdbx_description
1 polymer ?
#
loop_
_entity_poly.entity_id
_entity_poly.type
_entity_poly.pdbx_seq_one_letter_code
_entity_poly.pdbx_strand_id
1 'polypeptide(L)'
;MSLRGVFFVLFTVLAVFSGSVHADEAIDEGGVHGLYDRASVLFEKKKYKDAIAILNKIEALYPFSQVAIDGSLMSAEANYELGNYREAATLVEGYIGIYPNSPVIDYAYYIRIASKYMLVPDLGLDDSIAKEVLEYAAEFVKMFPESEYLAPVQEKLGHLRNHVAAKEFLTGRFYMKRGEYIAAIKRFSTLVREYPDSAYFQEGMYRLSEAYSAIGDKDTASVYTNMLAGPEA
;
A
#
# COMPACT_ATOMS: atom_id res chain seq x y z
N MET A 1 -16.51 -85.73 -37.65
CA MET A 1 -15.24 -85.18 -37.11
C MET A 1 -15.38 -83.66 -37.04
N SER A 2 -15.25 -83.12 -35.82
CA SER A 2 -15.18 -81.71 -35.35
C SER A 2 -15.07 -80.61 -36.41
N LEU A 3 -15.87 -79.53 -36.49
CA LEU A 3 -16.47 -78.58 -35.52
C LEU A 3 -15.49 -77.90 -34.53
N ARG A 4 -15.36 -76.56 -34.68
CA ARG A 4 -14.89 -75.47 -33.77
C ARG A 4 -14.03 -74.49 -34.58
N GLY A 5 -14.17 -73.17 -34.57
CA GLY A 5 -14.98 -72.16 -33.87
C GLY A 5 -14.39 -70.78 -34.28
N VAL A 6 -15.20 -69.76 -34.58
CA VAL A 6 -15.65 -68.67 -33.68
C VAL A 6 -14.79 -67.38 -33.78
N PHE A 7 -15.47 -66.27 -34.16
CA PHE A 7 -15.25 -64.84 -33.84
C PHE A 7 -13.98 -64.14 -34.40
N PHE A 8 -13.92 -62.84 -34.77
CA PHE A 8 -14.63 -61.63 -34.32
C PHE A 8 -14.56 -60.55 -35.43
N VAL A 9 -15.65 -59.82 -35.67
CA VAL A 9 -15.69 -58.57 -36.46
C VAL A 9 -15.24 -57.43 -35.55
N LEU A 10 -14.24 -56.63 -35.95
CA LEU A 10 -14.06 -55.31 -35.35
C LEU A 10 -13.78 -54.26 -36.43
N PHE A 11 -14.80 -53.43 -36.62
CA PHE A 11 -14.83 -52.23 -37.45
C PHE A 11 -14.34 -51.07 -36.59
N THR A 12 -13.21 -50.45 -36.94
CA THR A 12 -12.81 -49.16 -36.35
C THR A 12 -12.63 -48.13 -37.46
N VAL A 13 -13.75 -47.47 -37.78
CA VAL A 13 -13.73 -46.10 -38.28
C VAL A 13 -13.47 -45.21 -37.07
N LEU A 14 -12.39 -44.42 -37.11
CA LEU A 14 -12.29 -43.23 -36.28
C LEU A 14 -11.83 -42.08 -37.15
N ALA A 15 -12.82 -41.22 -37.40
CA ALA A 15 -12.71 -39.98 -38.11
C ALA A 15 -11.81 -39.00 -37.36
N VAL A 16 -11.12 -38.20 -38.18
CA VAL A 16 -10.38 -36.99 -37.85
C VAL A 16 -11.21 -36.07 -36.96
N PHE A 17 -10.62 -35.61 -35.85
CA PHE A 17 -10.97 -34.33 -35.24
C PHE A 17 -9.71 -33.48 -35.04
N SER A 18 -9.77 -32.31 -35.67
CA SER A 18 -8.81 -31.22 -35.64
C SER A 18 -8.62 -30.67 -34.23
N GLY A 19 -7.37 -30.38 -33.86
CA GLY A 19 -6.99 -29.75 -32.59
C GLY A 19 -5.59 -29.16 -32.64
N SER A 20 -5.47 -28.02 -33.32
CA SER A 20 -4.55 -26.90 -33.06
C SER A 20 -3.36 -27.10 -32.11
N VAL A 21 -2.17 -26.94 -32.70
CA VAL A 21 -0.90 -26.44 -32.14
C VAL A 21 -0.96 -26.02 -30.66
N HIS A 22 -0.37 -26.83 -29.78
CA HIS A 22 0.31 -26.30 -28.60
C HIS A 22 1.76 -26.01 -28.99
N ALA A 23 2.02 -24.74 -29.28
CA ALA A 23 3.35 -24.19 -29.31
C ALA A 23 3.86 -24.15 -27.86
N ASP A 24 4.36 -25.29 -27.40
CA ASP A 24 5.01 -25.40 -26.11
C ASP A 24 6.47 -24.95 -26.26
N GLU A 25 6.75 -23.82 -25.63
CA GLU A 25 8.05 -23.22 -25.31
C GLU A 25 9.18 -23.35 -26.34
N ALA A 26 9.14 -22.48 -27.36
CA ALA A 26 10.41 -21.90 -27.79
C ALA A 26 11.01 -21.17 -26.57
N ILE A 27 12.10 -21.71 -26.03
CA ILE A 27 12.98 -20.99 -25.12
C ILE A 27 13.24 -19.65 -25.81
N ASP A 28 12.78 -18.55 -25.20
CA ASP A 28 12.96 -17.20 -25.75
C ASP A 28 14.45 -17.05 -26.10
N GLU A 29 14.77 -16.69 -27.34
CA GLU A 29 16.16 -16.76 -27.85
C GLU A 29 17.16 -15.92 -27.02
N GLY A 30 16.65 -15.00 -26.19
CA GLY A 30 17.42 -14.20 -25.23
C GLY A 30 17.48 -14.73 -23.78
N GLY A 31 16.89 -15.90 -23.49
CA GLY A 31 16.83 -16.47 -22.14
C GLY A 31 16.14 -15.55 -21.13
N VAL A 32 16.56 -15.62 -19.86
CA VAL A 32 15.98 -14.82 -18.77
C VAL A 32 16.10 -13.30 -19.01
N HIS A 33 17.21 -12.85 -19.61
CA HIS A 33 17.42 -11.43 -19.93
C HIS A 33 16.49 -10.95 -21.04
N GLY A 34 16.30 -11.74 -22.11
CA GLY A 34 15.36 -11.41 -23.19
C GLY A 34 13.90 -11.29 -22.70
N LEU A 35 13.50 -12.15 -21.76
CA LEU A 35 12.20 -12.03 -21.10
C LEU A 35 12.08 -10.73 -20.31
N TYR A 36 13.10 -10.36 -19.54
CA TYR A 36 13.08 -9.14 -18.74
C TYR A 36 13.06 -7.88 -19.60
N ASP A 37 13.85 -7.83 -20.68
CA ASP A 37 13.85 -6.72 -21.62
C ASP A 37 12.45 -6.55 -22.26
N ARG A 38 11.81 -7.67 -22.63
CA ARG A 38 10.44 -7.65 -23.16
C ARG A 38 9.44 -7.15 -22.11
N ALA A 39 9.55 -7.61 -20.86
CA ALA A 39 8.71 -7.14 -19.77
C ALA A 39 8.88 -5.63 -19.54
N SER A 40 10.12 -5.14 -19.54
CA SER A 40 10.47 -3.73 -19.38
C SER A 40 9.85 -2.87 -20.49
N VAL A 41 9.97 -3.28 -21.75
CA VAL A 41 9.34 -2.57 -22.89
C VAL A 41 7.82 -2.54 -22.77
N LEU A 42 7.19 -3.60 -22.26
CA LEU A 42 5.74 -3.63 -22.03
C LEU A 42 5.36 -2.72 -20.86
N PHE A 43 6.16 -2.71 -19.80
CA PHE A 43 6.01 -1.85 -18.65
C PHE A 43 6.05 -0.37 -19.06
N GLU A 44 7.07 0.05 -19.81
CA GLU A 44 7.20 1.42 -20.34
C GLU A 44 6.02 1.82 -21.24
N LYS A 45 5.46 0.86 -21.99
CA LYS A 45 4.25 1.05 -22.81
C LYS A 45 2.95 1.02 -21.99
N LYS A 46 3.04 0.99 -20.66
CA LYS A 46 1.91 0.87 -19.71
C LYS A 46 1.06 -0.38 -19.91
N LYS A 47 1.62 -1.41 -20.54
CA LYS A 47 0.99 -2.72 -20.71
C LYS A 47 1.29 -3.61 -19.52
N TYR A 48 0.90 -3.15 -18.33
CA TYR A 48 1.27 -3.74 -17.05
C TYR A 48 0.84 -5.20 -16.91
N LYS A 49 -0.36 -5.56 -17.39
CA LYS A 49 -0.84 -6.95 -17.35
C LYS A 49 0.06 -7.90 -18.17
N ASP A 50 0.49 -7.45 -19.35
CA ASP A 50 1.37 -8.24 -20.22
C ASP A 50 2.77 -8.33 -19.62
N ALA A 51 3.27 -7.23 -19.04
CA ALA A 51 4.54 -7.21 -18.31
C ALA A 51 4.53 -8.21 -17.14
N ILE A 52 3.52 -8.15 -16.27
CA ILE A 52 3.34 -9.08 -15.13
C ILE A 52 3.32 -10.53 -15.60
N ALA A 53 2.64 -10.85 -16.72
CA ALA A 53 2.61 -12.21 -17.24
C ALA A 53 4.02 -12.74 -17.59
N ILE A 54 4.89 -11.89 -18.14
CA ILE A 54 6.28 -12.25 -18.43
C ILE A 54 7.11 -12.32 -17.14
N LEU A 55 6.92 -11.39 -16.21
CA LEU A 55 7.64 -11.37 -14.92
C LEU A 55 7.33 -12.63 -14.10
N ASN A 56 6.06 -13.06 -14.04
CA ASN A 56 5.67 -14.32 -13.40
C ASN A 56 6.32 -15.53 -14.08
N LYS A 57 6.51 -15.49 -15.40
CA LYS A 57 7.24 -16.53 -16.13
C LYS A 57 8.72 -16.55 -15.75
N ILE A 58 9.35 -15.38 -15.59
CA ILE A 58 10.74 -15.27 -15.10
C ILE A 58 10.86 -15.87 -13.71
N GLU A 59 9.96 -15.52 -12.79
CA GLU A 59 9.95 -16.04 -11.42
C GLU A 59 9.77 -17.56 -11.38
N ALA A 60 8.88 -18.11 -12.21
CA ALA A 60 8.63 -19.55 -12.28
C ALA A 60 9.81 -20.35 -12.85
N LEU A 61 10.49 -19.81 -13.88
CA LEU A 61 11.57 -20.51 -14.58
C LEU A 61 12.95 -20.26 -13.95
N TYR A 62 13.16 -19.09 -13.33
CA TYR A 62 14.46 -18.61 -12.85
C TYR A 62 14.39 -17.96 -11.44
N PRO A 63 13.78 -18.61 -10.42
CA PRO A 63 13.41 -17.99 -9.14
C PRO A 63 14.57 -17.40 -8.32
N PHE A 64 15.81 -17.85 -8.56
CA PHE A 64 17.01 -17.37 -7.84
C PHE A 64 17.92 -16.49 -8.69
N SER A 65 17.49 -16.13 -9.91
CA SER A 65 18.27 -15.24 -10.78
C SER A 65 18.15 -13.79 -10.32
N GLN A 66 19.20 -12.98 -10.52
CA GLN A 66 19.14 -11.54 -10.25
C GLN A 66 17.98 -10.88 -11.02
N VAL A 67 17.72 -11.36 -12.23
CA VAL A 67 16.63 -10.87 -13.08
C VAL A 67 15.25 -11.14 -12.48
N ALA A 68 15.07 -12.26 -11.77
CA ALA A 68 13.82 -12.52 -11.04
C ALA A 68 13.65 -11.57 -9.84
N ILE A 69 14.75 -11.20 -9.17
CA ILE A 69 14.74 -10.19 -8.11
C ILE A 69 14.28 -8.84 -8.69
N ASP A 70 14.95 -8.36 -9.74
CA ASP A 70 14.63 -7.09 -10.38
C ASP A 70 13.20 -7.10 -10.96
N GLY A 71 12.77 -8.25 -11.49
CA GLY A 71 11.43 -8.47 -12.01
C GLY A 71 10.34 -8.48 -10.95
N SER A 72 10.63 -8.95 -9.74
CA SER A 72 9.67 -8.96 -8.62
C SER A 72 9.25 -7.54 -8.24
N LEU A 73 10.21 -6.62 -8.14
CA LEU A 73 9.92 -5.22 -7.83
C LEU A 73 9.12 -4.54 -8.96
N MET A 74 9.49 -4.78 -10.22
CA MET A 74 8.73 -4.30 -11.38
C MET A 74 7.30 -4.86 -11.40
N SER A 75 7.09 -6.10 -10.95
CA SER A 75 5.76 -6.72 -10.85
C SER A 75 4.90 -6.04 -9.78
N ALA A 76 5.50 -5.69 -8.64
CA ALA A 76 4.84 -4.92 -7.58
C ALA A 76 4.42 -3.53 -8.08
N GLU A 77 5.32 -2.82 -8.77
CA GLU A 77 5.02 -1.51 -9.38
C GLU A 77 3.93 -1.63 -10.44
N ALA A 78 3.99 -2.64 -11.31
CA ALA A 78 2.98 -2.85 -12.34
C ALA A 78 1.59 -3.10 -11.73
N ASN A 79 1.51 -3.79 -10.59
CA ASN A 79 0.28 -3.94 -9.85
C ASN A 79 -0.20 -2.62 -9.22
N TYR A 80 0.72 -1.80 -8.71
CA TYR A 80 0.39 -0.46 -8.21
C TYR A 80 -0.23 0.41 -9.31
N GLU A 81 0.38 0.45 -10.49
CA GLU A 81 -0.10 1.22 -11.64
C GLU A 81 -1.45 0.72 -12.20
N LEU A 82 -1.76 -0.57 -12.02
CA LEU A 82 -3.07 -1.13 -12.34
C LEU A 82 -4.17 -0.81 -11.31
N GLY A 83 -3.81 -0.18 -10.18
CA GLY A 83 -4.71 0.03 -9.05
C GLY A 83 -4.90 -1.21 -8.18
N ASN A 84 -4.12 -2.28 -8.40
CA ASN A 84 -4.13 -3.49 -7.58
C ASN A 84 -3.31 -3.27 -6.29
N TYR A 85 -3.62 -2.23 -5.54
CA TYR A 85 -2.80 -1.76 -4.42
C TYR A 85 -2.57 -2.80 -3.33
N ARG A 86 -3.55 -3.67 -3.08
CA ARG A 86 -3.39 -4.77 -2.10
C ARG A 86 -2.34 -5.77 -2.56
N GLU A 87 -2.37 -6.16 -3.83
CA GLU A 87 -1.41 -7.08 -4.42
C GLU A 87 -0.01 -6.45 -4.47
N ALA A 88 0.08 -5.19 -4.90
CA ALA A 88 1.33 -4.44 -4.92
C ALA A 88 1.98 -4.37 -3.53
N ALA A 89 1.20 -4.09 -2.50
CA ALA A 89 1.68 -4.07 -1.11
C ALA A 89 2.20 -5.45 -0.66
N THR A 90 1.48 -6.53 -0.99
CA THR A 90 1.91 -7.89 -0.64
C THR A 90 3.21 -8.28 -1.35
N LEU A 91 3.31 -8.03 -2.66
CA LEU A 91 4.51 -8.33 -3.44
C LEU A 91 5.73 -7.58 -2.91
N VAL A 92 5.58 -6.29 -2.63
CA VAL A 92 6.72 -5.47 -2.19
C VAL A 92 7.12 -5.74 -0.73
N GLU A 93 6.17 -6.11 0.14
CA GLU A 93 6.49 -6.59 1.50
C GLU A 93 7.31 -7.89 1.43
N GLY A 94 6.97 -8.79 0.51
CA GLY A 94 7.78 -9.98 0.22
C GLY A 94 9.18 -9.63 -0.27
N TYR A 95 9.28 -8.69 -1.22
CA TYR A 95 10.57 -8.21 -1.75
C TYR A 95 11.46 -7.65 -0.64
N ILE A 96 10.92 -6.77 0.22
CA ILE A 96 11.65 -6.18 1.36
C ILE A 96 12.16 -7.27 2.31
N GLY A 97 11.33 -8.28 2.61
CA GLY A 97 11.68 -9.37 3.51
C GLY A 97 12.79 -10.28 2.97
N ILE A 98 12.79 -10.55 1.66
CA ILE A 98 13.76 -11.45 1.02
C ILE A 98 15.04 -10.72 0.64
N TYR A 99 14.96 -9.46 0.21
CA TYR A 99 16.06 -8.68 -0.35
C TYR A 99 16.32 -7.36 0.40
N PRO A 100 16.51 -7.37 1.74
CA PRO A 100 16.63 -6.14 2.54
C PRO A 100 17.87 -5.29 2.20
N ASN A 101 18.87 -5.86 1.53
CA ASN A 101 20.11 -5.17 1.11
C ASN A 101 20.10 -4.80 -0.38
N SER A 102 18.93 -4.83 -1.04
CA SER A 102 18.81 -4.43 -2.44
C SER A 102 19.29 -2.99 -2.65
N PRO A 103 20.00 -2.67 -3.75
CA PRO A 103 20.40 -1.29 -4.05
C PRO A 103 19.21 -0.35 -4.30
N VAL A 104 18.03 -0.89 -4.58
CA VAL A 104 16.77 -0.16 -4.82
C VAL A 104 15.74 -0.39 -3.70
N ILE A 105 16.22 -0.72 -2.49
CA ILE A 105 15.36 -1.05 -1.36
C ILE A 105 14.48 0.14 -0.93
N ASP A 106 14.97 1.36 -1.07
CA ASP A 106 14.18 2.57 -0.79
C ASP A 106 12.96 2.63 -1.71
N TYR A 107 13.12 2.32 -3.00
CA TYR A 107 11.99 2.28 -3.92
C TYR A 107 10.93 1.24 -3.53
N ALA A 108 11.34 0.06 -3.06
CA ALA A 108 10.42 -0.95 -2.54
C ALA A 108 9.62 -0.43 -1.33
N TYR A 109 10.28 0.24 -0.38
CA TYR A 109 9.57 0.86 0.74
C TYR A 109 8.61 1.96 0.30
N TYR A 110 8.99 2.75 -0.71
CA TYR A 110 8.10 3.75 -1.32
C TYR A 110 6.85 3.10 -1.91
N ILE A 111 6.99 2.04 -2.72
CA ILE A 111 5.84 1.33 -3.29
C ILE A 111 4.94 0.72 -2.20
N ARG A 112 5.51 0.24 -1.09
CA ARG A 112 4.72 -0.21 0.08
C ARG A 112 3.85 0.92 0.63
N ILE A 113 4.44 2.08 0.89
CA ILE A 113 3.75 3.26 1.42
C ILE A 113 2.70 3.74 0.41
N ALA A 114 3.07 3.89 -0.85
CA ALA A 114 2.18 4.36 -1.90
C ALA A 114 0.97 3.44 -2.07
N SER A 115 1.20 2.12 -2.09
CA SER A 115 0.13 1.13 -2.22
C SER A 115 -0.81 1.15 -1.01
N LYS A 116 -0.28 1.11 0.21
CA LYS A 116 -1.08 1.13 1.44
C LYS A 116 -1.82 2.47 1.62
N TYR A 117 -1.22 3.58 1.21
CA TYR A 117 -1.86 4.91 1.21
C TYR A 117 -3.14 4.91 0.35
N MET A 118 -3.11 4.27 -0.83
CA MET A 118 -4.28 4.17 -1.69
C MET A 118 -5.40 3.27 -1.14
N LEU A 119 -5.10 2.46 -0.12
CA LEU A 119 -6.08 1.64 0.59
C LEU A 119 -6.70 2.34 1.81
N VAL A 120 -6.24 3.55 2.14
CA VAL A 120 -6.79 4.32 3.26
C VAL A 120 -8.23 4.74 2.89
N PRO A 121 -9.24 4.37 3.68
CA PRO A 121 -10.61 4.76 3.40
C PRO A 121 -10.82 6.26 3.61
N ASP A 122 -11.91 6.78 3.05
CA ASP A 122 -12.40 8.11 3.40
C ASP A 122 -12.69 8.22 4.91
N LEU A 123 -12.74 9.46 5.39
CA LEU A 123 -12.83 9.78 6.81
C LEU A 123 -13.93 8.98 7.52
N GLY A 124 -13.52 8.03 8.37
CA GLY A 124 -14.40 7.04 8.98
C GLY A 124 -13.98 6.60 10.38
N LEU A 125 -14.68 5.62 10.93
CA LEU A 125 -14.41 5.10 12.29
C LEU A 125 -13.13 4.26 12.36
N ASP A 126 -12.75 3.59 11.27
CA ASP A 126 -11.53 2.81 11.18
C ASP A 126 -10.42 3.65 10.55
N ASP A 127 -9.31 3.82 11.27
CA ASP A 127 -8.10 4.51 10.82
C ASP A 127 -6.85 3.62 10.92
N SER A 128 -7.04 2.30 11.06
CA SER A 128 -5.95 1.35 11.23
C SER A 128 -4.94 1.43 10.08
N ILE A 129 -5.42 1.42 8.83
CA ILE A 129 -4.56 1.55 7.64
C ILE A 129 -3.86 2.90 7.62
N ALA A 130 -4.54 4.00 7.97
CA ALA A 130 -3.91 5.32 8.01
C ALA A 130 -2.75 5.37 9.02
N LYS A 131 -2.94 4.78 10.21
CA LYS A 131 -1.91 4.68 11.25
C LYS A 131 -0.74 3.79 10.82
N GLU A 132 -1.02 2.64 10.22
CA GLU A 132 -0.01 1.75 9.65
C GLU A 132 0.86 2.48 8.60
N VAL A 133 0.22 3.23 7.69
CA VAL A 133 0.95 4.01 6.68
C VAL A 133 1.78 5.14 7.30
N LEU A 134 1.28 5.80 8.36
CA LEU A 134 2.06 6.80 9.10
C LEU A 134 3.33 6.20 9.72
N GLU A 135 3.24 4.98 10.26
CA GLU A 135 4.39 4.25 10.79
C GLU A 135 5.40 3.90 9.68
N TYR A 136 4.93 3.37 8.54
CA TYR A 136 5.81 3.07 7.40
C TYR A 136 6.47 4.30 6.81
N ALA A 137 5.75 5.42 6.71
CA ALA A 137 6.30 6.67 6.20
C ALA A 137 7.34 7.26 7.18
N ALA A 138 7.09 7.20 8.49
CA ALA A 138 8.05 7.64 9.49
C ALA A 138 9.33 6.76 9.48
N GLU A 139 9.17 5.45 9.32
CA GLU A 139 10.28 4.51 9.11
C GLU A 139 11.10 4.90 7.87
N PHE A 140 10.44 5.13 6.73
CA PHE A 140 11.08 5.54 5.49
C PHE A 140 11.90 6.82 5.62
N VAL A 141 11.30 7.88 6.19
CA VAL A 141 11.99 9.18 6.38
C VAL A 141 13.24 9.02 7.25
N LYS A 142 13.20 8.12 8.24
CA LYS A 142 14.35 7.84 9.10
C LYS A 142 15.41 7.01 8.41
N MET A 143 15.03 6.01 7.62
CA MET A 143 15.95 5.07 6.98
C MET A 143 16.56 5.62 5.69
N PHE A 144 15.81 6.41 4.93
CA PHE A 144 16.17 6.86 3.58
C PHE A 144 16.06 8.39 3.43
N PRO A 145 16.80 9.18 4.24
CA PRO A 145 16.70 10.65 4.22
C PRO A 145 17.19 11.28 2.92
N GLU A 146 17.98 10.57 2.11
CA GLU A 146 18.52 11.06 0.82
C GLU A 146 17.83 10.40 -0.39
N SER A 147 16.75 9.63 -0.19
CA SER A 147 16.05 8.97 -1.28
C SER A 147 15.31 9.98 -2.16
N GLU A 148 15.30 9.74 -3.47
CA GLU A 148 14.49 10.52 -4.43
C GLU A 148 12.99 10.46 -4.13
N TYR A 149 12.53 9.42 -3.42
CA TYR A 149 11.14 9.23 -3.04
C TYR A 149 10.77 9.91 -1.70
N LEU A 150 11.70 10.63 -1.06
CA LEU A 150 11.45 11.27 0.23
C LEU A 150 10.32 12.32 0.17
N ALA A 151 10.37 13.22 -0.81
CA ALA A 151 9.37 14.27 -0.97
C ALA A 151 7.94 13.72 -1.14
N PRO A 152 7.67 12.77 -2.07
CA PRO A 152 6.32 12.21 -2.21
C PRO A 152 5.86 11.40 -0.99
N VAL A 153 6.77 10.79 -0.21
CA VAL A 153 6.43 10.14 1.07
C VAL A 153 6.04 11.17 2.12
N GLN A 154 6.79 12.27 2.24
CA GLN A 154 6.48 13.35 3.18
C GLN A 154 5.14 14.04 2.88
N GLU A 155 4.82 14.23 1.60
CA GLU A 155 3.52 14.75 1.18
C GLU A 155 2.38 13.85 1.66
N LYS A 156 2.47 12.54 1.40
CA LYS A 156 1.49 11.53 1.86
C LYS A 156 1.36 11.50 3.38
N LEU A 157 2.49 11.61 4.09
CA LEU A 157 2.52 11.71 5.54
C LEU A 157 1.74 12.94 6.03
N GLY A 158 1.99 14.12 5.46
CA GLY A 158 1.26 15.35 5.80
C GLY A 158 -0.26 15.23 5.55
N HIS A 159 -0.65 14.59 4.45
CA HIS A 159 -2.07 14.33 4.15
C HIS A 159 -2.70 13.39 5.19
N LEU A 160 -2.04 12.29 5.55
CA LEU A 160 -2.56 11.35 6.54
C LEU A 160 -2.60 11.94 7.95
N ARG A 161 -1.62 12.76 8.34
CA ARG A 161 -1.64 13.46 9.62
C ARG A 161 -2.85 14.39 9.72
N ASN A 162 -3.15 15.12 8.65
CA ASN A 162 -4.36 15.94 8.58
C ASN A 162 -5.65 15.09 8.59
N HIS A 163 -5.65 13.95 7.89
CA HIS A 163 -6.79 13.03 7.87
C HIS A 163 -7.12 12.50 9.28
N VAL A 164 -6.12 11.99 10.00
CA VAL A 164 -6.33 11.46 11.36
C VAL A 164 -6.67 12.59 12.35
N ALA A 165 -6.04 13.76 12.22
CA ALA A 165 -6.39 14.94 13.01
C ALA A 165 -7.84 15.38 12.79
N ALA A 166 -8.32 15.39 11.53
CA ALA A 166 -9.70 15.72 11.21
C ALA A 166 -10.69 14.80 11.94
N LYS A 167 -10.39 13.50 12.00
CA LYS A 167 -11.21 12.52 12.71
C LYS A 167 -11.29 12.80 14.20
N GLU A 168 -10.14 13.00 14.86
CA GLU A 168 -10.11 13.34 16.29
C GLU A 168 -10.85 14.66 16.56
N PHE A 169 -10.70 15.65 15.67
CA PHE A 169 -11.41 16.92 15.76
C PHE A 169 -12.93 16.75 15.68
N LEU A 170 -13.43 16.07 14.65
CA LEU A 170 -14.86 15.86 14.44
C LEU A 170 -15.48 15.04 15.57
N THR A 171 -14.76 14.03 16.06
CA THR A 171 -15.20 13.21 17.20
C THR A 171 -15.26 14.03 18.49
N GLY A 172 -14.25 14.87 18.75
CA GLY A 172 -14.27 15.80 19.88
C GLY A 172 -15.45 16.78 19.80
N ARG A 173 -15.70 17.36 18.62
CA ARG A 173 -16.83 18.26 18.36
C ARG A 173 -18.18 17.56 18.57
N PHE A 174 -18.29 16.29 18.18
CA PHE A 174 -19.49 15.48 18.42
C PHE A 174 -19.77 15.32 19.91
N TYR A 175 -18.76 14.99 20.72
CA TYR A 175 -18.91 14.87 22.18
C TYR A 175 -19.23 16.21 22.85
N MET A 176 -18.59 17.32 22.44
CA MET A 176 -18.91 18.65 22.97
C MET A 176 -20.38 19.02 22.76
N LYS A 177 -20.93 18.76 21.56
CA LYS A 177 -22.35 19.06 21.25
C LYS A 177 -23.33 18.32 22.17
N ARG A 178 -22.91 17.22 22.79
CA ARG A 178 -23.70 16.41 23.73
C ARG A 178 -23.43 16.76 25.21
N GLY A 179 -22.54 17.72 25.48
CA GLY A 179 -22.10 18.05 26.84
C GLY A 179 -21.14 17.02 27.44
N GLU A 180 -20.63 16.08 26.64
CA GLU A 180 -19.71 15.03 27.09
C GLU A 180 -18.25 15.56 27.07
N TYR A 181 -17.98 16.59 27.89
CA TYR A 181 -16.73 17.35 27.83
C TYR A 181 -15.47 16.52 28.12
N ILE A 182 -15.54 15.53 29.01
CA ILE A 182 -14.39 14.65 29.29
C ILE A 182 -13.99 13.82 28.07
N ALA A 183 -14.98 13.31 27.32
CA ALA A 183 -14.72 12.57 26.08
C ALA A 183 -14.17 13.50 24.98
N ALA A 184 -14.70 14.72 24.89
CA ALA A 184 -14.19 15.74 23.98
C ALA A 184 -12.74 16.12 24.29
N ILE A 185 -12.41 16.38 25.56
CA ILE A 185 -11.05 16.67 26.02
C ILE A 185 -10.11 15.56 25.59
N LYS A 186 -10.45 14.28 25.81
CA LYS A 186 -9.61 13.16 25.39
C LYS A 186 -9.28 13.23 23.89
N ARG A 187 -10.27 13.51 23.04
CA ARG A 187 -10.11 13.57 21.59
C ARG A 187 -9.25 14.75 21.14
N PHE A 188 -9.53 15.95 21.63
CA PHE A 188 -8.73 17.11 21.27
C PHE A 188 -7.31 17.06 21.86
N SER A 189 -7.12 16.49 23.06
CA SER A 189 -5.78 16.28 23.62
C SER A 189 -4.94 15.35 22.76
N THR A 190 -5.54 14.27 22.21
CA THR A 190 -4.86 13.43 21.23
C THR A 190 -4.49 14.23 19.99
N LEU A 191 -5.42 15.02 19.44
CA LEU A 191 -5.16 15.87 18.29
C LEU A 191 -3.96 16.79 18.50
N VAL A 192 -3.97 17.58 19.58
CA VAL A 192 -2.94 18.58 19.87
C VAL A 192 -1.59 17.94 20.17
N ARG A 193 -1.57 16.80 20.87
CA ARG A 193 -0.34 16.11 21.23
C ARG A 193 0.30 15.37 20.04
N GLU A 194 -0.50 14.70 19.22
CA GLU A 194 0.03 13.79 18.18
C GLU A 194 0.14 14.45 16.80
N TYR A 195 -0.67 15.48 16.53
CA TYR A 195 -0.76 16.13 15.22
C TYR A 195 -0.59 17.67 15.30
N PRO A 196 0.52 18.17 15.87
CA PRO A 196 0.76 19.61 16.06
C PRO A 196 0.93 20.41 14.76
N ASP A 197 1.25 19.73 13.66
CA ASP A 197 1.40 20.27 12.31
C ASP A 197 0.11 20.19 11.48
N SER A 198 -0.98 19.68 12.05
CA SER A 198 -2.26 19.60 11.34
C SER A 198 -2.97 20.95 11.24
N ALA A 199 -3.79 21.12 10.21
CA ALA A 199 -4.65 22.28 10.04
C ALA A 199 -5.69 22.44 11.17
N TYR A 200 -5.91 21.41 11.97
CA TYR A 200 -6.84 21.41 13.09
C TYR A 200 -6.18 21.76 14.44
N PHE A 201 -4.86 21.96 14.49
CA PHE A 201 -4.14 22.14 15.75
C PHE A 201 -4.65 23.33 16.57
N GLN A 202 -4.71 24.52 15.97
CA GLN A 202 -5.13 25.74 16.68
C GLN A 202 -6.58 25.66 17.16
N GLU A 203 -7.49 25.25 16.27
CA GLU A 203 -8.90 25.07 16.62
C GLU A 203 -9.08 23.95 17.67
N GLY A 204 -8.28 22.89 17.62
CA GLY A 204 -8.25 21.83 18.63
C GLY A 204 -7.85 22.34 20.02
N MET A 205 -6.80 23.18 20.11
CA MET A 205 -6.41 23.85 21.36
C MET A 205 -7.52 24.78 21.88
N TYR A 206 -8.20 25.49 20.98
CA TYR A 206 -9.32 26.35 21.36
C TYR A 206 -10.46 25.53 21.97
N ARG A 207 -10.85 24.42 21.31
CA ARG A 207 -11.89 23.52 21.83
C ARG A 207 -11.48 22.81 23.13
N LEU A 208 -10.19 22.54 23.34
CA LEU A 208 -9.69 22.07 24.64
C LEU A 208 -9.94 23.09 25.74
N SER A 209 -9.56 24.34 25.51
CA SER A 209 -9.78 25.43 26.47
C SER A 209 -11.26 25.57 26.83
N GLU A 210 -12.15 25.56 25.83
CA GLU A 210 -13.61 25.58 26.05
C GLU A 210 -14.09 24.37 26.86
N ALA A 211 -13.63 23.16 26.52
CA ALA A 211 -14.08 21.95 27.19
C ALA A 211 -13.58 21.86 28.65
N TYR A 212 -12.34 22.29 28.94
CA TYR A 212 -11.82 22.39 30.31
C TYR A 212 -12.57 23.46 31.12
N SER A 213 -12.86 24.60 30.51
CA SER A 213 -13.68 25.65 31.14
C SER A 213 -15.08 25.13 31.49
N ALA A 214 -15.70 24.35 30.62
CA ALA A 214 -17.04 23.80 30.82
C ALA A 214 -17.13 22.80 31.99
N ILE A 215 -16.03 22.11 32.33
CA ILE A 215 -15.96 21.23 33.50
C ILE A 215 -15.47 21.95 34.77
N GLY A 216 -15.19 23.25 34.69
CA GLY A 216 -14.74 24.08 35.81
C GLY A 216 -13.22 24.12 36.04
N ASP A 217 -12.43 23.46 35.19
CA ASP A 217 -10.96 23.47 35.26
C ASP A 217 -10.41 24.69 34.50
N LYS A 218 -10.55 25.85 35.14
CA LYS A 218 -10.14 27.14 34.56
C LYS A 218 -8.62 27.28 34.44
N ASP A 219 -7.87 26.64 35.34
CA ASP A 219 -6.42 26.69 35.33
C ASP A 219 -5.89 26.02 34.06
N THR A 220 -6.33 24.79 33.78
CA THR A 220 -5.95 24.08 32.54
C THR A 220 -6.46 24.79 31.30
N ALA A 221 -7.68 25.35 31.33
CA ALA A 221 -8.19 26.13 30.21
C ALA A 221 -7.30 27.34 29.88
N SER A 222 -6.83 28.07 30.89
CA SER A 222 -5.96 29.24 30.71
C SER A 222 -4.63 28.87 30.05
N VAL A 223 -4.08 27.69 30.33
CA VAL A 223 -2.85 27.19 29.69
C VAL A 223 -3.02 27.12 28.17
N TYR A 224 -4.09 26.49 27.69
CA TYR A 224 -4.33 26.37 26.24
C TYR A 224 -4.67 27.71 25.58
N THR A 225 -5.37 28.60 26.28
CA THR A 225 -5.65 29.96 25.79
C THR A 225 -4.35 30.77 25.63
N ASN A 226 -3.44 30.70 26.60
CA ASN A 226 -2.17 31.41 26.56
C ASN A 226 -1.25 30.85 25.46
N MET A 227 -1.25 29.52 25.25
CA MET A 227 -0.54 28.90 24.13
C MET A 227 -1.02 29.40 22.77
N LEU A 228 -2.32 29.68 22.61
CA LEU A 228 -2.89 30.26 21.39
C LEU A 228 -2.53 31.74 21.20
N ALA A 229 -2.39 32.50 22.29
CA ALA A 229 -2.07 33.93 22.24
C ALA A 229 -0.60 34.21 21.90
N GLY A 230 0.28 33.20 22.01
CA GLY A 230 1.71 33.33 21.79
C GLY A 230 2.46 33.90 23.00
N PRO A 231 3.81 33.96 22.97
CA PRO A 231 4.64 34.30 24.12
C PRO A 231 4.55 35.75 24.64
N GLU A 232 3.64 36.58 24.11
CA GLU A 232 3.53 38.02 24.46
C GLU A 232 2.16 38.44 25.06
N ALA A 233 1.35 37.49 25.53
CA ALA A 233 0.07 37.79 26.19
C ALA A 233 0.18 37.95 27.72
#